data_AF-A0A934LDP8-F1
#
_entry.id   AF-A0A934LDP8-F1
#
_cell.length_a   1.000
_cell.length_b   1.000
_cell.length_c   1.000
_cell.angle_alpha   90.00
_cell.angle_beta   90.00
_cell.angle_gamma   90.00
#
_symmetry.space_group_name_H-M   'P 1'
#
loop_
_entity.id
_entity.type
_entity.pdbx_description
1 polymer ?
#
loop_
_entity_poly.entity_id
_entity_poly.type
_entity_poly.pdbx_seq_one_letter_code
_entity_poly.pdbx_strand_id
1 'polypeptide(L)' 'GLTHKDDTLPPRLLKEPCKTGAQKGKVCELDKMLPEYYQVRGWNKEGVPTPDTRTRLGL' A
#
# COMPACT_ATOMS: atom_id res chain seq x y z
N GLY A 1 15.83 0.10 -8.42
CA GLY A 1 14.55 0.76 -8.80
C GLY A 1 13.61 0.72 -7.62
N LEU A 2 12.42 1.33 -7.74
CA LEU A 2 11.38 1.28 -6.71
C LEU A 2 10.76 -0.12 -6.61
N THR A 3 10.43 -0.55 -5.40
CA THR A 3 9.88 -1.87 -5.07
C THR A 3 8.79 -1.74 -3.99
N HIS A 4 8.03 -2.82 -3.74
CA HIS A 4 7.07 -2.85 -2.63
C HIS A 4 7.66 -2.45 -1.26
N LYS A 5 8.98 -2.60 -1.05
CA LYS A 5 9.64 -2.22 0.21
C LYS A 5 9.68 -0.70 0.41
N ASP A 6 9.64 0.04 -0.69
CA ASP A 6 9.66 1.50 -0.71
C ASP A 6 8.24 2.08 -0.55
N ASP A 7 7.20 1.29 -0.84
CA ASP A 7 5.79 1.63 -0.68
C ASP A 7 5.34 1.49 0.79
N THR A 8 5.90 2.34 1.66
CA THR A 8 5.63 2.31 3.10
C THR A 8 5.42 3.71 3.68
N LEU A 9 5.06 3.76 4.97
CA LEU A 9 4.88 4.99 5.74
C LEU A 9 5.93 5.07 6.86
N PRO A 10 6.21 6.28 7.39
CA PRO A 10 7.06 6.42 8.57
C PRO A 10 6.58 5.53 9.73
N PRO A 11 7.50 4.91 10.51
CA PRO A 11 7.14 3.95 11.56
C PRO A 11 6.11 4.48 12.56
N ARG A 12 6.14 5.79 12.84
CA ARG A 12 5.17 6.49 13.69
C ARG A 12 3.73 6.23 13.26
N LEU A 13 3.42 6.24 11.95
CA LEU A 13 2.05 6.04 11.47
C LEU A 13 1.60 4.57 11.52
N LEU A 14 2.56 3.64 11.46
CA LEU A 14 2.30 2.20 11.43
C LEU A 14 2.27 1.58 12.83
N LYS A 15 2.95 2.20 13.80
CA LYS A 15 3.19 1.60 15.13
C LYS A 15 2.73 2.45 16.30
N GLU A 16 2.66 3.77 16.16
CA GLU A 16 2.24 4.65 17.27
C GLU A 16 0.75 4.97 17.14
N PRO A 17 -0.10 4.50 18.08
CA PRO A 17 -1.52 4.78 18.03
C PRO A 17 -1.81 6.28 18.13
N CYS A 18 -2.85 6.72 17.44
CA CYS A 18 -3.32 8.09 17.56
C CYS A 18 -3.66 8.40 19.03
N LYS A 19 -3.17 9.53 19.55
CA LYS A 19 -3.30 9.86 20.98
C LYS A 19 -4.68 10.44 21.34
N THR A 20 -5.38 11.03 20.38
CA THR A 20 -6.59 11.83 20.60
C THR A 20 -7.58 11.72 19.44
N GLY A 21 -8.78 12.27 19.62
CA GLY A 21 -9.82 12.33 18.59
C GLY A 21 -10.50 10.99 18.31
N ALA A 22 -11.29 10.95 17.23
CA ALA A 22 -12.13 9.79 16.88
C ALA A 22 -11.36 8.52 16.53
N GLN A 23 -10.09 8.64 16.13
CA GLN A 23 -9.21 7.51 15.80
C GLN A 23 -8.24 7.17 16.93
N LYS A 24 -8.46 7.68 18.15
CA LYS A 24 -7.62 7.40 19.31
C LYS A 24 -7.42 5.88 19.49
N GLY A 25 -6.17 5.47 19.69
CA GLY A 25 -5.80 4.06 19.88
C GLY A 25 -5.60 3.27 18.59
N LYS A 26 -5.81 3.87 17.41
CA LYS A 26 -5.62 3.19 16.12
C LYS A 26 -4.32 3.59 15.43
N VAL A 27 -3.79 2.66 14.64
CA VAL A 27 -2.67 2.86 13.69
C VAL A 27 -3.16 2.66 12.26
N CYS A 28 -2.35 3.05 11.28
CA CYS A 28 -2.63 2.77 9.86
C CYS A 28 -2.40 1.29 9.55
N GLU A 29 -3.43 0.59 9.08
CA GLU A 29 -3.37 -0.83 8.70
C GLU A 29 -2.89 -1.01 7.24
N LEU A 30 -1.75 -0.42 6.92
CA LEU A 30 -1.20 -0.40 5.55
C LEU A 30 -0.91 -1.81 5.03
N ASP A 31 -0.50 -2.73 5.90
CA ASP A 31 -0.25 -4.14 5.60
C ASP A 31 -1.48 -4.87 5.05
N LYS A 32 -2.68 -4.44 5.46
CA LYS A 32 -3.96 -4.97 4.94
C LYS A 32 -4.35 -4.29 3.64
N MET A 33 -4.20 -2.96 3.58
CA MET A 33 -4.68 -2.17 2.44
C MET A 33 -3.78 -2.29 1.20
N LEU A 34 -2.46 -2.38 1.36
CA LEU A 34 -1.53 -2.33 0.22
C LEU A 34 -1.66 -3.54 -0.73
N PRO A 35 -1.81 -4.80 -0.24
CA PRO A 35 -2.07 -5.94 -1.12
C PRO A 35 -3.37 -5.80 -1.91
N GLU A 36 -4.45 -5.33 -1.28
CA GLU A 36 -5.73 -5.07 -1.96
C GLU A 36 -5.58 -3.99 -3.03
N TYR A 37 -4.84 -2.92 -2.71
CA TYR A 37 -4.54 -1.84 -3.64
C TYR A 37 -3.80 -2.35 -4.89
N TYR A 38 -2.80 -3.21 -4.75
CA TYR A 38 -2.12 -3.80 -5.91
C TYR A 38 -3.05 -4.67 -6.75
N GLN A 39 -3.90 -5.49 -6.11
CA GLN A 39 -4.87 -6.31 -6.85
C GLN A 39 -5.82 -5.47 -7.69
N VAL A 40 -6.44 -4.43 -7.12
CA VAL A 40 -7.37 -3.57 -7.86
C VAL A 40 -6.68 -2.76 -8.95
N ARG A 41 -5.38 -2.47 -8.80
CA ARG A 41 -4.56 -1.83 -9.84
C ARG A 41 -4.10 -2.80 -10.93
N GLY A 42 -4.26 -4.10 -10.72
CA GLY A 42 -3.71 -5.14 -11.60
C GLY A 42 -2.17 -5.16 -11.56
N TRP A 43 -1.61 -5.02 -10.36
CA TRP A 43 -0.19 -5.09 -10.08
C TRP A 43 0.12 -6.38 -9.29
N ASN A 44 1.35 -6.86 -9.38
CA ASN A 44 1.81 -8.01 -8.61
C ASN A 44 2.22 -7.60 -7.17
N LYS A 45 2.61 -8.58 -6.36
CA LYS A 45 2.98 -8.38 -4.95
C LYS A 45 4.24 -7.53 -4.77
N GLU A 46 5.04 -7.44 -5.82
CA GLU A 46 6.29 -6.68 -5.88
C GLU A 46 6.06 -5.20 -6.21
N GLY A 47 4.80 -4.79 -6.46
CA GLY A 47 4.42 -3.43 -6.81
C GLY A 47 4.58 -3.10 -8.30
N VAL A 48 4.58 -4.12 -9.16
CA VAL A 48 4.82 -3.96 -10.61
C VAL A 48 3.52 -4.23 -11.40
N PRO A 49 3.13 -3.37 -12.37
CA PRO A 49 1.99 -3.63 -13.23
C PRO A 49 2.12 -4.97 -13.96
N THR A 50 1.05 -5.78 -13.96
CA THR A 50 1.03 -7.04 -14.71
C THR A 50 1.09 -6.81 -16.23
N PRO A 51 1.48 -7.82 -17.03
CA PRO A 51 1.43 -7.72 -18.49
C PRO A 51 0.06 -7.28 -19.00
N ASP A 52 -1.02 -7.87 -18.48
CA ASP A 52 -2.39 -7.53 -18.87
C ASP A 52 -2.73 -6.06 -18.60
N THR A 53 -2.30 -5.54 -17.45
CA THR A 53 -2.46 -4.13 -17.10
C THR A 53 -1.68 -3.23 -18.03
N ARG A 54 -0.44 -3.59 -18.39
CA ARG A 54 0.36 -2.81 -19.35
C ARG A 54 -0.29 -2.78 -20.73
N THR A 55 -0.70 -3.94 -21.25
CA THR A 55 -1.44 -4.04 -22.52
C THR A 55 -2.71 -3.20 -22.51
N ARG A 56 -3.53 -3.30 -21.45
CA ARG A 56 -4.76 -2.52 -21.29
C ARG A 56 -4.50 -1.00 -21.27
N LEU A 57 -3.32 -0.58 -20.81
CA LEU A 57 -2.92 0.83 -20.74
C LEU A 57 -2.08 1.29 -21.94
N GLY A 58 -1.75 0.40 -22.89
CA GLY A 58 -0.92 0.73 -24.06
C GLY A 58 0.56 0.97 -23.74
N LEU A 59 1.09 0.32 -22.70
CA LEU A 59 2.49 0.39 -22.24
C LEU A 59 3.30 -0.85 -22.62
#